data_AF-A0A8D8YXQ4-F1
#
_entry.id   AF-A0A8D8YXQ4-F1
#
_cell.length_a   1.000
_cell.length_b   1.000
_cell.length_c   1.000
_cell.angle_alpha   90.00
_cell.angle_beta   90.00
_cell.angle_gamma   90.00
#
_symmetry.space_group_name_H-M   'P 1'
#
loop_
_entity.id
_entity.type
_entity.pdbx_description
1 polymer ?
#
loop_
_entity_poly.entity_id
_entity_poly.type
_entity_poly.pdbx_seq_one_letter_code
_entity_poly.pdbx_strand_id
1 'polypeptide(L)'
;MDIEVLEEIEQTLHSKVYENIEDWYKHEMTKKNKKITIIHINVRTLNMVKWTLLQTYLKNFKNIEIIVLTENSLNEEQTQFFTLKNFNLFTYHRKNRKGGGVAVYVKDNIASTQIHTINFKTAENIEIILEKKNMIINAVYRPPKTNIKEFIRELRRWILHKDVEKNDHVNSMQGVLLH
;
A
#
# COMPACT_ATOMS: atom_id res chain seq x y z
N MET A 1 -5.40 2.30 -24.12
CA MET A 1 -4.21 2.43 -23.27
C MET A 1 -3.12 1.92 -24.15
N ASP A 2 -2.39 2.85 -24.74
CA ASP A 2 -1.43 2.56 -25.79
C ASP A 2 -0.32 1.73 -25.18
N ILE A 3 0.02 0.64 -25.86
CA ILE A 3 1.00 -0.36 -25.42
C ILE A 3 2.34 0.32 -25.09
N GLU A 4 2.68 1.38 -25.82
CA GLU A 4 3.85 2.23 -25.60
C GLU A 4 3.93 2.83 -24.18
N VAL A 5 2.82 3.25 -23.58
CA VAL A 5 2.83 3.84 -22.22
C VAL A 5 3.14 2.78 -21.15
N LEU A 6 2.72 1.53 -21.37
CA LEU A 6 3.05 0.43 -20.47
C LEU A 6 4.52 0.02 -20.61
N GLU A 7 5.02 -0.05 -21.83
CA GLU A 7 6.43 -0.39 -22.11
C GLU A 7 7.39 0.66 -21.52
N GLU A 8 7.04 1.94 -21.59
CA GLU A 8 7.83 3.04 -21.02
C GLU A 8 7.85 3.03 -19.47
N ILE A 9 6.73 2.65 -18.85
CA ILE A 9 6.64 2.43 -17.40
C ILE A 9 7.46 1.20 -16.99
N GLU A 10 7.42 0.10 -17.75
CA GLU A 10 8.21 -1.10 -17.47
C GLU A 10 9.71 -0.85 -17.60
N GLN A 11 10.15 -0.03 -18.55
CA GLN A 11 11.56 0.34 -18.73
C GLN A 11 12.11 1.25 -17.62
N THR A 12 11.26 2.04 -16.97
CA THR A 12 11.64 2.91 -15.84
C THR A 12 11.50 2.24 -14.48
N LEU A 13 10.80 1.10 -14.41
CA LEU A 13 10.69 0.28 -13.21
C LEU A 13 12.00 -0.50 -12.97
N HIS A 14 12.74 -0.11 -11.94
CA HIS A 14 13.77 -0.96 -11.34
C HIS A 14 13.12 -2.17 -10.65
N SER A 15 12.69 -3.15 -11.44
CA SER A 15 12.08 -4.38 -10.96
C SER A 15 13.11 -5.51 -10.91
N LYS A 16 12.99 -6.38 -9.92
CA LYS A 16 13.78 -7.60 -9.82
C LYS A 16 12.86 -8.73 -9.40
N VAL A 17 12.93 -9.84 -10.12
CA VAL A 17 12.16 -11.05 -9.84
C VAL A 17 13.03 -11.98 -9.01
N TYR A 18 12.41 -12.63 -8.03
CA TYR A 18 13.03 -13.63 -7.18
C TYR A 18 12.23 -14.91 -7.28
N GLU A 19 12.89 -16.06 -7.22
CA GLU A 19 12.22 -17.36 -7.28
C GLU A 19 11.32 -17.59 -6.06
N ASN A 20 11.75 -17.09 -4.90
CA ASN A 20 11.00 -17.19 -3.65
C ASN A 20 11.29 -15.99 -2.72
N ILE A 21 10.52 -15.90 -1.64
CA ILE A 21 10.62 -14.83 -0.64
C ILE A 21 11.93 -14.86 0.16
N GLU A 22 12.55 -16.03 0.32
CA GLU A 22 13.80 -16.16 1.05
C GLU A 22 14.97 -15.55 0.27
N ASP A 23 14.99 -15.75 -1.05
CA ASP A 23 16.01 -15.18 -1.93
C ASP A 23 15.91 -13.66 -1.98
N TRP A 24 14.68 -13.13 -2.05
CA TRP A 24 14.43 -11.70 -1.90
C TRP A 24 14.97 -11.18 -0.56
N TYR A 25 14.61 -11.84 0.54
CA TYR A 25 15.01 -11.41 1.88
C TYR A 25 16.54 -11.44 2.06
N LYS A 26 17.20 -12.54 1.65
CA LYS A 26 18.68 -12.65 1.67
C LYS A 26 19.31 -11.49 0.90
N HIS A 27 18.78 -11.15 -0.27
CA HIS A 27 19.29 -10.03 -1.06
C HIS A 27 19.09 -8.69 -0.36
N GLU A 28 17.90 -8.40 0.17
CA GLU A 28 17.64 -7.12 0.86
C GLU A 28 18.50 -6.95 2.11
N MET A 29 18.75 -8.02 2.87
CA MET A 29 19.57 -7.98 4.08
C MET A 29 21.04 -7.66 3.83
N THR A 30 21.53 -7.76 2.60
CA THR A 30 22.91 -7.34 2.23
C THR A 30 23.04 -5.83 2.04
N LYS A 31 21.93 -5.10 1.88
CA LYS A 31 21.96 -3.66 1.62
C LYS A 31 22.20 -2.89 2.91
N LYS A 32 23.23 -2.01 2.90
CA LYS A 32 23.57 -1.16 4.06
C LYS A 32 22.63 0.02 4.27
N ASN A 33 21.90 0.45 3.22
CA ASN A 33 21.01 1.59 3.30
C ASN A 33 19.62 1.17 3.79
N LYS A 34 19.17 1.76 4.91
CA LYS A 34 17.81 1.58 5.43
C LYS A 34 16.79 2.16 4.45
N LYS A 35 16.16 1.30 3.66
CA LYS A 35 14.97 1.64 2.87
C LYS A 35 13.72 1.24 3.66
N ILE A 36 12.58 1.85 3.34
CA ILE A 36 11.29 1.27 3.74
C ILE A 36 11.12 -0.01 2.93
N THR A 37 10.75 -1.08 3.63
CA THR A 37 10.27 -2.31 3.01
C THR A 37 8.76 -2.41 3.14
N ILE A 38 8.09 -2.56 2.00
CA ILE A 38 6.64 -2.77 1.91
C ILE A 38 6.41 -4.15 1.29
N ILE A 39 5.58 -4.98 1.93
CA ILE A 39 5.07 -6.20 1.31
C ILE A 39 3.60 -6.01 0.95
N HIS A 40 3.20 -6.47 -0.23
CA HIS A 40 1.81 -6.45 -0.66
C HIS A 40 1.37 -7.85 -1.06
N ILE A 41 0.34 -8.36 -0.42
CA ILE A 41 -0.15 -9.72 -0.60
C ILE A 41 -1.66 -9.67 -0.85
N ASN A 42 -2.08 -10.16 -2.00
CA ASN A 42 -3.47 -10.55 -2.19
C ASN A 42 -3.70 -11.89 -1.48
N VAL A 43 -4.39 -11.86 -0.33
CA VAL A 43 -4.54 -13.04 0.54
C VAL A 43 -5.70 -13.94 0.12
N ARG A 44 -6.57 -13.51 -0.82
CA ARG A 44 -7.75 -14.27 -1.29
C ARG A 44 -8.57 -14.88 -0.16
N THR A 45 -9.17 -14.02 0.67
CA THR A 45 -9.83 -14.31 1.95
C THR A 45 -8.85 -14.74 3.04
N LEU A 46 -8.74 -13.91 4.10
CA LEU A 46 -7.92 -14.18 5.26
C LEU A 46 -8.65 -15.15 6.20
N ASN A 47 -7.93 -16.15 6.68
CA ASN A 47 -8.39 -17.09 7.69
C ASN A 47 -7.25 -17.35 8.68
N MET A 48 -7.54 -18.06 9.78
CA MET A 48 -6.54 -18.31 10.83
C MET A 48 -5.31 -19.08 10.33
N VAL A 49 -5.45 -19.99 9.37
CA VAL A 49 -4.31 -20.74 8.82
C VAL A 49 -3.35 -19.80 8.08
N LYS A 50 -3.87 -18.97 7.18
CA LYS A 50 -3.09 -17.96 6.45
C LYS A 50 -2.50 -16.91 7.38
N TRP A 51 -3.23 -16.56 8.44
CA TRP A 51 -2.76 -15.63 9.45
C TRP A 51 -1.56 -16.17 10.23
N THR A 52 -1.65 -17.40 10.75
CA THR A 52 -0.53 -18.06 11.44
C THR A 52 0.69 -18.20 10.53
N LEU A 53 0.47 -18.51 9.25
CA LEU A 53 1.54 -18.58 8.26
C LEU A 53 2.21 -17.21 8.05
N LEU A 54 1.42 -16.15 7.87
CA LEU A 54 1.93 -14.78 7.77
C LEU A 54 2.76 -14.41 9.01
N GLN A 55 2.25 -14.67 10.21
CA GLN A 55 2.97 -14.39 11.46
C GLN A 55 4.29 -15.16 11.55
N THR A 56 4.32 -16.40 11.05
CA THR A 56 5.54 -17.21 11.00
C THR A 56 6.58 -16.58 10.08
N TYR A 57 6.17 -16.13 8.88
CA TYR A 57 7.06 -15.42 7.97
C TYR A 57 7.59 -14.11 8.56
N LEU A 58 6.72 -13.31 9.18
CA LEU A 58 7.10 -12.04 9.79
C LEU A 58 8.08 -12.19 10.96
N LYS A 59 8.10 -13.34 11.64
CA LYS A 59 9.12 -13.64 12.66
C LYS A 59 10.50 -13.90 12.05
N ASN A 60 10.54 -14.48 10.86
CA ASN A 60 11.78 -14.82 10.16
C ASN A 60 12.34 -13.65 9.34
N PHE A 61 11.48 -12.72 8.93
CA PHE A 61 11.86 -11.54 8.15
C PHE A 61 11.91 -10.28 9.03
N LYS A 62 13.12 -9.75 9.25
CA LYS A 62 13.34 -8.46 9.90
C LYS A 62 13.11 -7.32 8.88
N ASN A 63 12.95 -6.10 9.38
CA ASN A 63 12.91 -4.89 8.55
C ASN A 63 11.78 -4.83 7.52
N ILE A 64 10.60 -5.42 7.83
CA ILE A 64 9.36 -5.12 7.10
C ILE A 64 8.65 -3.99 7.85
N GLU A 65 8.50 -2.84 7.21
CA GLU A 65 7.90 -1.66 7.85
C GLU A 65 6.39 -1.61 7.62
N ILE A 66 5.94 -2.08 6.45
CA ILE A 66 4.55 -1.95 6.02
C ILE A 66 4.10 -3.24 5.36
N ILE A 67 2.90 -3.68 5.71
CA ILE A 67 2.27 -4.88 5.17
C ILE A 67 0.91 -4.49 4.63
N VAL A 68 0.66 -4.78 3.37
CA VAL A 68 -0.61 -4.53 2.70
C VAL A 68 -1.26 -5.88 2.37
N LEU A 69 -2.44 -6.13 2.92
CA LEU A 69 -3.25 -7.31 2.59
C LEU A 69 -4.49 -6.86 1.80
N THR A 70 -4.65 -7.42 0.60
CA THR A 70 -5.82 -7.19 -0.26
C THR A 70 -6.66 -8.46 -0.39
N GLU A 71 -7.95 -8.30 -0.66
CA GLU A 71 -8.94 -9.38 -0.63
C GLU A 71 -8.99 -10.11 0.73
N ASN A 72 -8.87 -9.40 1.85
CA ASN A 72 -8.90 -10.04 3.18
C ASN A 72 -10.29 -10.61 3.56
N SER A 73 -11.37 -10.12 2.97
CA SER A 73 -12.76 -10.52 3.24
C SER A 73 -13.22 -10.36 4.69
N LEU A 74 -12.53 -9.55 5.49
CA LEU A 74 -12.87 -9.29 6.89
C LEU A 74 -13.94 -8.20 7.00
N ASN A 75 -14.75 -8.30 8.05
CA ASN A 75 -15.56 -7.19 8.55
C ASN A 75 -14.88 -6.52 9.77
N GLU A 76 -15.49 -5.45 10.27
CA GLU A 76 -14.96 -4.67 11.40
C GLU A 76 -14.79 -5.53 12.66
N GLU A 77 -15.79 -6.34 13.01
CA GLU A 77 -15.73 -7.23 14.17
C GLU A 77 -14.62 -8.28 14.05
N GLN A 78 -14.43 -8.87 12.87
CA GLN A 78 -13.40 -9.88 12.65
C GLN A 78 -12.00 -9.30 12.70
N THR A 79 -11.83 -8.03 12.35
CA THR A 79 -10.52 -7.37 12.25
C THR A 79 -9.74 -7.39 13.56
N GLN A 80 -10.44 -7.36 14.70
CA GLN A 80 -9.82 -7.42 16.03
C GLN A 80 -8.98 -8.69 16.25
N PHE A 81 -9.28 -9.80 15.55
CA PHE A 81 -8.53 -11.05 15.66
C PHE A 81 -7.27 -11.09 14.79
N PHE A 82 -7.09 -10.12 13.90
CA PHE A 82 -6.02 -10.06 12.92
C PHE A 82 -5.12 -8.84 13.12
N THR A 83 -4.79 -8.51 14.38
CA THR A 83 -3.86 -7.42 14.73
C THR A 83 -2.42 -7.91 14.89
N LEU A 84 -1.44 -7.13 14.46
CA LEU A 84 -0.01 -7.40 14.69
C LEU A 84 0.52 -6.55 15.83
N LYS A 85 1.29 -7.16 16.75
CA LYS A 85 1.99 -6.43 17.80
C LYS A 85 3.02 -5.48 17.17
N ASN A 86 3.10 -4.26 17.69
CA ASN A 86 3.96 -3.16 17.21
C ASN A 86 3.60 -2.63 15.82
N PHE A 87 2.35 -2.80 15.39
CA PHE A 87 1.83 -2.22 14.15
C PHE A 87 0.50 -1.53 14.43
N ASN A 88 0.34 -0.35 13.82
CA ASN A 88 -0.95 0.29 13.63
C ASN A 88 -1.67 -0.38 12.44
N LEU A 89 -2.99 -0.54 12.55
CA LEU A 89 -3.81 -1.19 11.54
C LEU A 89 -4.83 -0.20 10.97
N PHE A 90 -4.82 -0.05 9.65
CA PHE A 90 -5.81 0.69 8.88
C PHE A 90 -6.60 -0.28 8.02
N THR A 91 -7.93 -0.20 8.01
CA THR A 91 -8.77 -1.13 7.24
C THR A 91 -9.84 -0.43 6.42
N TYR A 92 -10.18 -1.08 5.32
CA TYR A 92 -11.33 -0.76 4.48
C TYR A 92 -12.16 -2.04 4.36
N HIS A 93 -13.43 -1.96 4.75
CA HIS A 93 -14.38 -3.07 4.70
C HIS A 93 -15.51 -2.77 3.72
N ARG A 94 -15.94 -3.78 2.98
CA ARG A 94 -17.15 -3.68 2.17
C ARG A 94 -18.39 -3.87 3.05
N LYS A 95 -19.26 -2.87 3.14
CA LYS A 95 -20.48 -2.94 3.98
C LYS A 95 -21.53 -3.95 3.46
N ASN A 96 -21.67 -4.11 2.14
CA ASN A 96 -22.86 -4.75 1.54
C ASN A 96 -22.60 -6.06 0.78
N ARG A 97 -21.37 -6.61 0.81
CA ARG A 97 -21.06 -7.86 0.09
C ARG A 97 -19.86 -8.59 0.69
N LYS A 98 -19.86 -9.92 0.57
CA LYS A 98 -18.68 -10.75 0.86
C LYS A 98 -17.56 -10.53 -0.15
N GLY A 99 -16.32 -10.69 0.30
CA GLY A 99 -15.11 -10.53 -0.51
C GLY A 99 -14.63 -9.08 -0.64
N GLY A 100 -13.36 -8.90 -1.01
CA GLY A 100 -12.69 -7.60 -1.03
C GLY A 100 -11.98 -7.31 0.28
N GLY A 101 -11.90 -6.04 0.67
CA GLY A 101 -11.23 -5.57 1.85
C GLY A 101 -9.75 -5.29 1.62
N VAL A 102 -9.28 -4.21 2.25
CA VAL A 102 -7.87 -3.82 2.31
C VAL A 102 -7.51 -3.66 3.77
N ALA A 103 -6.33 -4.13 4.15
CA ALA A 103 -5.73 -3.91 5.46
C ALA A 103 -4.28 -3.46 5.27
N VAL A 104 -3.90 -2.37 5.92
CA VAL A 104 -2.52 -1.88 5.93
C VAL A 104 -2.03 -1.87 7.37
N TYR A 105 -0.96 -2.63 7.62
CA TYR A 105 -0.24 -2.62 8.87
C TYR A 105 1.00 -1.74 8.69
N VAL A 106 1.16 -0.73 9.54
CA VAL A 106 2.34 0.15 9.57
C VAL A 106 3.01 0.00 10.92
N LYS A 107 4.34 -0.23 10.98
CA LYS A 107 5.04 -0.28 12.27
C LYS A 107 4.70 0.95 13.12
N ASP A 108 4.40 0.75 14.39
CA ASP A 108 3.94 1.79 15.31
C ASP A 108 4.94 2.95 15.50
N ASN A 109 6.23 2.68 15.32
CA ASN A 109 7.29 3.69 15.34
C ASN A 109 7.36 4.57 14.07
N ILE A 110 6.51 4.31 13.07
CA ILE A 110 6.34 5.15 11.89
C ILE A 110 5.06 5.96 12.04
N ALA A 111 5.24 7.27 12.26
CA ALA A 111 4.13 8.23 12.27
C ALA A 111 3.37 8.14 10.93
N SER A 112 2.10 7.72 11.03
CA SER A 112 1.25 7.41 9.89
C SER A 112 -0.18 7.79 10.17
N THR A 113 -0.82 8.42 9.19
CA THR A 113 -2.20 8.88 9.27
C THR A 113 -2.95 8.45 8.01
N GLN A 114 -4.14 7.89 8.18
CA GLN A 114 -5.02 7.61 7.05
C GLN A 114 -5.59 8.92 6.52
N ILE A 115 -5.44 9.15 5.22
CA ILE A 115 -6.00 10.28 4.51
C ILE A 115 -7.03 9.77 3.51
N HIS A 116 -7.89 10.67 3.03
CA HIS A 116 -8.93 10.30 2.08
C HIS A 116 -9.03 11.36 0.98
N THR A 117 -8.19 11.24 -0.03
CA THR A 117 -8.09 12.27 -1.07
C THR A 117 -9.13 12.08 -2.17
N ILE A 118 -9.28 10.84 -2.65
CA ILE A 118 -10.20 10.52 -3.74
C ILE A 118 -10.95 9.22 -3.42
N ASN A 119 -12.26 9.25 -3.69
CA ASN A 119 -13.11 8.06 -3.70
C ASN A 119 -12.95 7.28 -5.01
N PHE A 120 -12.35 6.09 -4.94
CA PHE A 120 -12.38 5.14 -6.05
C PHE A 120 -13.76 4.46 -6.11
N LYS A 121 -14.44 4.52 -7.26
CA LYS A 121 -15.67 3.74 -7.49
C LYS A 121 -15.36 2.34 -7.98
N THR A 122 -14.19 2.16 -8.58
CA THR A 122 -13.80 0.92 -9.25
C THR A 122 -12.80 0.09 -8.45
N ALA A 123 -12.30 0.61 -7.34
CA ALA A 123 -11.32 -0.04 -6.49
C ALA A 123 -11.62 0.20 -5.02
N GLU A 124 -11.02 -0.63 -4.20
CA GLU A 124 -10.98 -0.48 -2.75
C GLU A 124 -9.59 -0.02 -2.39
N ASN A 125 -9.51 1.02 -1.58
CA ASN A 125 -8.23 1.59 -1.26
C ASN A 125 -8.14 2.13 0.16
N ILE A 126 -6.91 2.17 0.66
CA ILE A 126 -6.52 2.89 1.86
C ILE A 126 -5.34 3.76 1.48
N GLU A 127 -5.46 5.05 1.77
CA GLU A 127 -4.41 6.01 1.55
C GLU A 127 -3.81 6.43 2.90
N ILE A 128 -2.49 6.32 3.05
CA ILE A 128 -1.77 6.64 4.28
C ILE A 128 -0.62 7.58 3.95
N ILE A 129 -0.51 8.66 4.71
CA ILE A 129 0.68 9.51 4.70
C ILE A 129 1.67 9.03 5.76
N LEU A 130 2.96 8.92 5.39
CA LEU A 130 4.06 8.73 6.32
C LEU A 130 4.74 10.07 6.58
N GLU A 131 4.34 10.72 7.66
CA GLU A 131 4.61 12.14 7.94
C GLU A 131 6.10 12.51 7.84
N LYS A 132 6.96 11.76 8.53
CA LYS A 132 8.42 12.04 8.59
C LYS A 132 9.18 11.63 7.32
N LYS A 133 8.52 10.97 6.37
CA LYS A 133 9.15 10.43 5.17
C LYS A 133 8.67 11.09 3.89
N ASN A 134 7.74 12.06 4.00
CA ASN A 134 7.14 12.74 2.88
C ASN A 134 6.66 11.77 1.77
N MET A 135 6.05 10.67 2.21
CA MET A 135 5.62 9.58 1.34
C MET A 135 4.15 9.28 1.57
N ILE A 136 3.40 9.13 0.48
CA ILE A 136 2.01 8.67 0.49
C ILE A 136 1.98 7.26 -0.07
N ILE A 137 1.25 6.37 0.60
CA ILE A 137 1.00 5.00 0.16
C ILE A 137 -0.48 4.88 -0.13
N ASN A 138 -0.82 4.49 -1.36
CA ASN A 138 -2.18 4.14 -1.74
C ASN A 138 -2.27 2.64 -1.97
N ALA A 139 -2.69 1.91 -0.93
CA ALA A 139 -2.94 0.47 -1.00
C ALA A 139 -4.25 0.24 -1.75
N VAL A 140 -4.16 -0.16 -3.01
CA VAL A 140 -5.32 -0.25 -3.91
C VAL A 140 -5.54 -1.67 -4.42
N TYR A 141 -6.79 -2.10 -4.41
CA TYR A 141 -7.24 -3.35 -4.99
C TYR A 141 -8.42 -3.11 -5.93
N ARG A 142 -8.27 -3.52 -7.19
CA ARG A 142 -9.35 -3.49 -8.18
C ARG A 142 -10.08 -4.83 -8.22
N PRO A 143 -11.36 -4.92 -7.85
CA PRO A 143 -12.13 -6.15 -8.04
C PRO A 143 -12.17 -6.56 -9.52
N PRO A 144 -12.18 -7.86 -9.84
CA PRO A 144 -12.09 -8.32 -11.23
C PRO A 144 -13.27 -7.86 -12.10
N LYS A 145 -14.45 -7.63 -11.50
CA LYS A 145 -15.68 -7.25 -12.20
C LYS A 145 -15.81 -5.74 -12.46
N THR A 146 -14.93 -4.90 -11.91
CA THR A 146 -15.02 -3.45 -12.14
C THR A 146 -14.33 -3.06 -13.45
N ASN A 147 -14.77 -1.95 -14.05
CA ASN A 147 -14.27 -1.50 -15.34
C ASN A 147 -12.81 -1.03 -15.23
N ILE A 148 -11.90 -1.71 -15.94
CA ILE A 148 -10.46 -1.43 -15.92
C ILE A 148 -10.11 -0.04 -16.47
N LYS A 149 -10.80 0.43 -17.52
CA LYS A 149 -10.54 1.76 -18.11
C LYS A 149 -10.92 2.86 -17.13
N GLU A 150 -12.05 2.70 -16.44
CA GLU A 150 -12.47 3.63 -15.40
C GLU A 150 -11.52 3.62 -14.21
N PHE A 151 -11.07 2.44 -13.78
CA PHE A 151 -10.05 2.32 -12.75
C PHE A 151 -8.76 3.07 -13.09
N ILE A 152 -8.24 2.89 -14.31
CA ILE A 152 -7.05 3.62 -14.77
C ILE A 152 -7.31 5.13 -14.77
N ARG A 153 -8.52 5.58 -15.13
CA ARG A 153 -8.91 7.00 -15.09
C ARG A 153 -8.98 7.56 -13.68
N GLU A 154 -9.49 6.79 -12.72
CA GLU A 154 -9.50 7.15 -11.29
C GLU A 154 -8.09 7.20 -10.72
N LEU A 155 -7.26 6.20 -11.03
CA LEU A 155 -5.86 6.13 -10.58
C LEU A 155 -5.04 7.30 -11.13
N ARG A 156 -5.18 7.63 -12.42
CA ARG A 156 -4.52 8.81 -13.02
C ARG A 156 -4.94 10.11 -12.34
N ARG A 157 -6.23 10.29 -12.05
CA ARG A 157 -6.73 11.46 -11.32
C ARG A 157 -6.10 11.57 -9.93
N TRP A 158 -5.96 10.45 -9.24
CA TRP A 158 -5.30 10.39 -7.94
C TRP A 158 -3.82 10.80 -8.02
N ILE A 159 -3.06 10.24 -8.98
CA ILE A 159 -1.65 10.60 -9.17
C ILE A 159 -1.49 12.10 -9.46
N LEU A 160 -2.22 12.61 -10.46
CA LEU A 160 -2.11 14.02 -10.87
C LEU A 160 -2.47 15.00 -9.75
N HIS A 161 -3.50 14.68 -8.95
CA HIS A 161 -3.87 15.51 -7.82
C HIS A 161 -2.74 15.61 -6.77
N LYS A 162 -2.01 14.51 -6.54
CA LYS A 162 -0.87 14.50 -5.60
C LYS A 162 0.37 15.23 -6.13
N ASP A 163 0.58 15.24 -7.44
CA ASP A 163 1.65 16.03 -8.04
C ASP A 163 1.36 17.54 -7.96
N VAL A 164 0.10 17.95 -8.12
CA VAL A 164 -0.32 19.35 -7.94
C VAL A 164 -0.16 19.80 -6.48
N GLU A 165 -0.64 19.02 -5.50
CA GLU A 165 -0.47 19.36 -4.07
C GLU A 165 1.00 19.50 -3.68
N LYS A 166 1.89 18.63 -4.19
CA LYS A 166 3.34 18.76 -3.95
C LYS A 166 3.90 20.06 -4.50
N ASN A 167 3.48 20.48 -5.69
CA ASN A 167 3.96 21.72 -6.31
C ASN A 167 3.44 22.96 -5.59
N ASP A 168 2.19 22.95 -5.11
CA ASP A 168 1.62 24.05 -4.32
C ASP A 168 2.30 24.17 -2.95
N HIS A 169 2.63 23.05 -2.29
CA HIS A 169 3.38 23.06 -1.03
C HIS A 169 4.83 23.56 -1.22
N VAL A 170 5.50 23.22 -2.31
CA VAL A 170 6.85 23.74 -2.63
C VAL A 170 6.81 25.24 -2.93
N ASN A 171 5.80 25.73 -3.65
CA ASN A 171 5.64 27.16 -3.93
C ASN A 171 5.28 27.96 -2.66
N SER A 172 4.46 27.41 -1.76
CA SER A 172 4.13 28.05 -0.49
C SER A 172 5.31 28.15 0.49
N MET A 173 6.30 27.24 0.40
CA MET A 173 7.53 27.31 1.19
C MET A 173 8.59 28.26 0.60
N GLN A 174 8.57 28.54 -0.70
CA GLN A 174 9.44 29.57 -1.29
C GLN A 174 8.96 31.01 -1.01
N GLY A 175 7.68 31.20 -0.68
CA GLY A 175 7.11 32.52 -0.33
C GLY A 175 7.39 33.01 1.09
N VAL A 176 8.03 32.22 1.96
CA VAL A 176 8.24 32.58 3.39
C VAL A 176 9.72 32.91 3.70
N LEU A 177 10.59 32.95 2.68
CA LEU A 177 12.03 33.24 2.84
C LEU A 177 12.50 34.52 2.14
N LEU A 178 11.61 35.51 2.05
CA LEU A 178 11.96 36.89 1.72
C LEU A 178 11.15 37.84 2.61
N HIS A 179 11.63 38.10 3.82
CA HIS A 179 11.74 39.42 4.48
C HIS A 179 12.50 39.25 5.81
#